data_AF-A0A288GUA8-F1
#
_entry.id   AF-A0A288GUA8-F1
#
_cell.length_a   1.000
_cell.length_b   1.000
_cell.length_c   1.000
_cell.angle_alpha   90.00
_cell.angle_beta   90.00
_cell.angle_gamma   90.00
#
_symmetry.space_group_name_H-M   'P 1'
#
loop_
_entity.id
_entity.type
_entity.pdbx_description
1 polymer ?
#
loop_
_entity_poly.entity_id
_entity_poly.type
_entity_poly.pdbx_seq_one_letter_code
_entity_poly.pdbx_strand_id
1 'polypeptide(L)'
;MDFLPKIVYQDDDLLLARKPHGLASSWGQELCFLDSIKKNNSDGDIRSHQISVFGEEGEYGLLNRLDTVTAGLLYFARSYEVKAEYMHLQSQNQIQKTYYAQVYGTPRAQFGWIDSPIFHHRDDSTRMTLEQSQGRGVGQESHSYREMVEGTPRGEFARLKVVIQSGTRHQIRVHLASIGHPIVGDRLYMTQGLRKRYEISELSSKIELVSAGVYFC
;
A
#
# COMPACT_ATOMS: atom_id res chain seq x y z
N MET A 1 -4.80 0.79 22.00
CA MET A 1 -4.48 2.09 21.39
C MET A 1 -5.77 2.72 20.96
N ASP A 2 -6.19 3.78 21.65
CA ASP A 2 -7.35 4.56 21.27
C ASP A 2 -6.88 5.67 20.35
N PHE A 3 -7.00 5.46 19.04
CA PHE A 3 -6.84 6.54 18.08
C PHE A 3 -8.10 6.63 17.24
N LEU A 4 -8.49 7.85 16.90
CA LEU A 4 -9.65 8.09 16.04
C LEU A 4 -9.19 8.05 14.57
N PRO A 5 -9.87 7.29 13.70
CA PRO A 5 -9.70 7.38 12.25
C PRO A 5 -9.75 8.84 11.80
N LYS A 6 -8.67 9.33 11.18
CA LYS A 6 -8.68 10.63 10.53
C LYS A 6 -9.34 10.50 9.17
N ILE A 7 -10.57 10.96 9.06
CA ILE A 7 -11.28 11.09 7.79
C ILE A 7 -10.68 12.27 7.02
N VAL A 8 -10.40 12.07 5.75
CA VAL A 8 -9.83 13.11 4.88
C VAL A 8 -10.73 13.49 3.72
N TYR A 9 -11.72 12.64 3.41
CA TYR A 9 -12.73 12.89 2.38
C TYR A 9 -13.95 12.00 2.63
N GLN A 10 -15.13 12.52 2.29
CA GLN A 10 -16.38 11.79 2.26
C GLN A 10 -17.32 12.48 1.27
N ASP A 11 -18.00 11.69 0.45
CA ASP A 11 -19.18 12.08 -0.32
C ASP A 11 -20.29 11.03 -0.13
N ASP A 12 -21.25 10.95 -1.05
CA ASP A 12 -22.34 9.98 -1.00
C ASP A 12 -21.87 8.54 -1.29
N ASP A 13 -20.78 8.37 -2.03
CA ASP A 13 -20.31 7.08 -2.54
C ASP A 13 -19.11 6.53 -1.76
N LEU A 14 -18.16 7.39 -1.43
CA LEU A 14 -16.83 7.05 -0.93
C LEU A 14 -16.51 7.76 0.38
N LEU A 15 -15.66 7.07 1.13
CA LEU A 15 -15.08 7.58 2.36
C LEU A 15 -13.59 7.23 2.43
N LEU A 16 -12.75 8.23 2.66
CA LEU A 16 -11.31 8.08 2.76
C LEU A 16 -10.86 8.34 4.19
N ALA A 17 -10.12 7.38 4.75
CA ALA A 17 -9.51 7.51 6.06
C ALA A 17 -8.00 7.29 5.98
N ARG A 18 -7.24 7.98 6.83
CA ARG A 18 -5.78 7.84 6.89
C ARG A 18 -5.38 6.77 7.90
N LYS A 19 -4.84 5.66 7.41
CA LYS A 19 -4.21 4.61 8.23
C LYS A 19 -2.80 5.05 8.66
N PRO A 20 -2.44 4.94 9.95
CA PRO A 20 -1.06 5.14 10.40
C PRO A 20 -0.15 3.95 10.00
N HIS A 21 1.16 4.14 10.15
CA HIS A 21 2.13 3.04 10.07
C HIS A 21 1.96 2.09 11.27
N GLY A 22 2.32 0.83 11.09
CA GLY A 22 2.35 -0.16 12.17
C GLY A 22 1.00 -0.83 12.48
N LEU A 23 -0.05 -0.52 11.71
CA LEU A 23 -1.40 -1.05 11.92
C LEU A 23 -1.88 -1.84 10.71
N ALA A 24 -2.41 -3.04 10.90
CA ALA A 24 -3.01 -3.80 9.80
C ALA A 24 -4.26 -3.10 9.27
N SER A 25 -4.59 -3.28 7.99
CA SER A 25 -5.78 -2.63 7.40
C SER A 25 -7.08 -3.29 7.84
N SER A 26 -7.08 -4.62 8.00
CA SER A 26 -8.25 -5.43 8.38
C SER A 26 -7.87 -6.46 9.45
N TRP A 27 -8.87 -7.19 9.96
CA TRP A 27 -8.72 -8.25 10.96
C TRP A 27 -7.84 -9.40 10.46
N GLY A 28 -7.40 -10.25 11.40
CA GLY A 28 -6.42 -11.31 11.18
C GLY A 28 -5.03 -10.99 11.73
N GLN A 29 -4.87 -9.82 12.34
CA GLN A 29 -3.73 -9.42 13.16
C GLN A 29 -4.25 -8.89 14.50
N GLU A 30 -3.40 -8.89 15.54
CA GLU A 30 -3.77 -8.47 16.89
C GLU A 30 -4.29 -7.02 16.95
N LEU A 31 -3.75 -6.13 16.10
CA LEU A 31 -4.17 -4.73 15.99
C LEU A 31 -4.44 -4.37 14.54
N CYS A 32 -5.66 -3.90 14.25
CA CYS A 32 -6.03 -3.41 12.93
C CYS A 32 -6.78 -2.08 12.94
N PHE A 33 -6.86 -1.45 11.77
CA PHE A 33 -7.54 -0.17 11.58
C PHE A 33 -9.04 -0.29 11.81
N LEU A 34 -9.67 -1.40 11.43
CA LEU A 34 -11.12 -1.60 11.61
C LEU A 34 -11.52 -1.62 13.09
N ASP A 35 -10.63 -2.01 14.01
CA ASP A 35 -10.91 -1.94 15.45
C ASP A 35 -11.11 -0.50 15.92
N SER A 36 -10.40 0.45 15.30
CA SER A 36 -10.56 1.89 15.60
C SER A 36 -11.87 2.47 15.06
N ILE A 37 -12.47 1.81 14.05
CA ILE A 37 -13.81 2.13 13.56
C ILE A 37 -14.88 1.60 14.54
N LYS A 38 -14.66 0.41 15.12
CA LYS A 38 -15.61 -0.25 16.03
C LYS A 38 -15.72 0.43 17.41
N LYS A 39 -14.60 0.86 18.00
CA LYS A 39 -14.53 1.20 19.44
C LYS A 39 -15.08 2.57 19.86
N ASN A 40 -15.45 3.45 18.93
CA ASN A 40 -15.83 4.83 19.22
C ASN A 40 -17.18 5.20 18.60
N ASN A 41 -18.27 4.78 19.25
CA ASN A 41 -19.67 4.90 18.84
C ASN A 41 -20.39 6.16 19.35
N SER A 42 -19.66 7.14 19.90
CA SER A 42 -20.25 8.41 20.32
C SER A 42 -20.26 9.38 19.14
N ASP A 43 -21.47 9.74 18.71
CA ASP A 43 -21.87 10.69 17.69
C ASP A 43 -21.93 10.17 16.24
N GLY A 44 -23.00 10.57 15.53
CA GLY A 44 -23.44 10.11 14.20
C GLY A 44 -22.50 10.40 13.02
N ASP A 45 -21.24 10.08 13.20
CA ASP A 45 -20.12 10.35 12.32
C ASP A 45 -19.70 9.04 11.66
N ILE A 46 -20.10 8.83 10.39
CA ILE A 46 -19.48 7.90 9.40
C ILE A 46 -19.50 6.40 9.72
N ARG A 47 -19.02 6.01 10.89
CA ARG A 47 -18.79 4.65 11.38
C ARG A 47 -20.11 3.93 11.62
N SER A 48 -21.12 4.63 12.13
CA SER A 48 -22.47 4.08 12.29
C SER A 48 -23.03 3.63 10.95
N HIS A 49 -22.88 4.45 9.90
CA HIS A 49 -23.33 4.12 8.54
C HIS A 49 -22.60 2.90 7.99
N GLN A 50 -21.26 2.88 8.04
CA GLN A 50 -20.49 1.74 7.54
C GLN A 50 -20.80 0.44 8.29
N ILE A 51 -20.93 0.51 9.63
CA ILE A 51 -21.31 -0.63 10.47
C ILE A 51 -22.74 -1.08 10.14
N SER A 52 -23.69 -0.15 9.98
CA SER A 52 -25.09 -0.51 9.68
C SER A 52 -25.27 -1.11 8.29
N VAL A 53 -24.51 -0.66 7.30
CA VAL A 53 -24.63 -1.13 5.91
C VAL A 53 -23.89 -2.45 5.72
N PHE A 54 -22.64 -2.55 6.18
CA PHE A 54 -21.76 -3.68 5.86
C PHE A 54 -21.50 -4.63 7.03
N GLY A 55 -21.63 -4.17 8.27
CA GLY A 55 -21.24 -4.94 9.45
C GLY A 55 -19.77 -5.37 9.45
N GLU A 56 -19.43 -6.25 10.39
CA GLU A 56 -18.07 -6.81 10.49
C GLU A 56 -17.75 -7.71 9.29
N GLU A 57 -18.67 -8.58 8.87
CA GLU A 57 -18.42 -9.47 7.73
C GLU A 57 -18.11 -8.72 6.43
N GLY A 58 -18.73 -7.55 6.22
CA GLY A 58 -18.48 -6.69 5.07
C GLY A 58 -17.24 -5.80 5.20
N GLU A 59 -16.43 -5.97 6.24
CA GLU A 59 -15.26 -5.13 6.60
C GLU A 59 -15.59 -3.63 6.60
N TYR A 60 -16.80 -3.28 7.03
CA TYR A 60 -17.28 -1.90 7.04
C TYR A 60 -17.18 -1.20 5.66
N GLY A 61 -17.29 -1.97 4.57
CA GLY A 61 -17.22 -1.43 3.20
C GLY A 61 -15.80 -1.19 2.68
N LEU A 62 -14.75 -1.70 3.33
CA LEU A 62 -13.35 -1.53 2.92
C LEU A 62 -13.12 -1.97 1.45
N LEU A 63 -12.45 -1.12 0.66
CA LEU A 63 -12.20 -1.33 -0.77
C LEU A 63 -10.74 -1.66 -1.09
N ASN A 64 -9.80 -1.27 -0.23
CA ASN A 64 -8.37 -1.54 -0.41
C ASN A 64 -7.69 -1.92 0.91
N ARG A 65 -6.52 -2.55 0.80
CA ARG A 65 -5.65 -2.86 1.94
C ARG A 65 -4.25 -2.31 1.70
N LEU A 66 -3.63 -1.86 2.78
CA LEU A 66 -2.24 -1.48 2.86
C LEU A 66 -1.50 -2.46 3.78
N ASP A 67 -0.23 -2.74 3.48
CA ASP A 67 0.65 -3.47 4.39
C ASP A 67 0.65 -2.79 5.77
N THR A 68 0.86 -3.58 6.84
CA THR A 68 0.91 -3.08 8.22
C THR A 68 1.87 -1.90 8.37
N VAL A 69 3.04 -1.99 7.73
CA VAL A 69 4.07 -0.96 7.76
C VAL A 69 3.75 0.26 6.90
N THR A 70 2.85 0.17 5.92
CA THR A 70 2.53 1.25 4.96
C THR A 70 1.44 2.16 5.51
N ALA A 71 1.62 3.47 5.49
CA ALA A 71 0.56 4.43 5.88
C ALA A 71 -0.19 4.97 4.67
N GLY A 72 -1.23 5.75 4.93
CA GLY A 72 -1.91 6.54 3.90
C GLY A 72 -3.38 6.18 3.77
N LEU A 73 -3.93 6.39 2.57
CA LEU A 73 -5.37 6.31 2.34
C LEU A 73 -5.87 4.86 2.28
N LEU A 74 -6.87 4.59 3.12
CA LEU A 74 -7.84 3.52 2.95
C LEU A 74 -9.15 4.12 2.41
N TYR A 75 -9.83 3.36 1.56
CA TYR A 75 -11.07 3.72 0.90
C TYR A 75 -12.19 2.78 1.35
N PHE A 76 -13.37 3.34 1.59
CA PHE A 76 -14.55 2.60 1.98
C PHE A 76 -15.71 3.01 1.08
N ALA A 77 -16.45 2.04 0.55
CA ALA A 77 -17.70 2.28 -0.15
C ALA A 77 -18.80 2.56 0.87
N ARG A 78 -19.75 3.42 0.52
CA ARG A 78 -20.88 3.78 1.38
C ARG A 78 -22.16 2.98 1.08
N SER A 79 -22.16 2.18 0.02
CA SER A 79 -23.24 1.25 -0.33
C SER A 79 -22.71 0.00 -1.04
N TYR A 80 -23.53 -1.07 -1.09
CA TYR A 80 -23.15 -2.30 -1.78
C TYR A 80 -23.00 -2.09 -3.29
N GLU A 81 -23.79 -1.19 -3.87
CA GLU A 81 -23.73 -0.81 -5.28
C GLU A 81 -22.36 -0.19 -5.60
N VAL A 82 -21.90 0.78 -4.79
CA VAL A 82 -20.57 1.39 -4.95
C VAL A 82 -19.46 0.37 -4.75
N LYS A 83 -19.61 -0.54 -3.77
CA LYS A 83 -18.62 -1.61 -3.56
C LYS A 83 -18.54 -2.54 -4.78
N ALA A 84 -19.68 -2.92 -5.36
CA ALA A 84 -19.73 -3.75 -6.55
C ALA A 84 -19.11 -3.04 -7.76
N GLU A 85 -19.42 -1.77 -7.97
CA GLU A 85 -18.86 -0.96 -9.05
C GLU A 85 -17.33 -0.83 -8.92
N TYR A 86 -16.83 -0.55 -7.71
CA TYR A 86 -15.39 -0.53 -7.46
C TYR A 86 -14.73 -1.88 -7.83
N MET A 87 -15.33 -3.01 -7.43
CA MET A 87 -14.79 -4.33 -7.78
C MET A 87 -14.82 -4.58 -9.29
N HIS A 88 -15.85 -4.10 -9.98
CA HIS A 88 -15.94 -4.16 -11.44
C HIS A 88 -14.80 -3.36 -12.08
N LEU A 89 -14.65 -2.08 -11.76
CA LEU A 89 -13.59 -1.21 -12.28
C LEU A 89 -12.18 -1.75 -11.95
N GLN A 90 -11.99 -2.29 -10.75
CA GLN A 90 -10.73 -2.93 -10.35
C GLN A 90 -10.42 -4.15 -11.22
N SER A 91 -11.43 -4.96 -11.58
CA SER A 91 -11.26 -6.12 -12.46
C SER A 91 -10.88 -5.73 -13.89
N GLN A 92 -11.27 -4.53 -14.33
CA GLN A 92 -10.96 -3.98 -15.64
C GLN A 92 -9.68 -3.12 -15.65
N ASN A 93 -8.95 -3.04 -14.52
CA ASN A 93 -7.79 -2.17 -14.32
C ASN A 93 -8.09 -0.66 -14.55
N GLN A 94 -9.33 -0.23 -14.33
CA GLN A 94 -9.79 1.16 -14.46
C GLN A 94 -9.62 1.98 -13.18
N ILE A 95 -8.87 1.46 -12.20
CA ILE A 95 -8.57 2.18 -10.96
C ILE A 95 -7.06 2.37 -10.87
N GLN A 96 -6.63 3.62 -10.75
CA GLN A 96 -5.24 3.97 -10.51
C GLN A 96 -5.04 4.41 -9.06
N LYS A 97 -4.03 3.83 -8.41
CA LYS A 97 -3.66 4.15 -7.03
C LYS A 97 -2.30 4.82 -7.03
N THR A 98 -2.21 5.99 -6.42
CA THR A 98 -0.98 6.77 -6.33
C THR A 98 -0.36 6.62 -4.95
N TYR A 99 0.96 6.42 -4.92
CA TYR A 99 1.77 6.30 -3.73
C TYR A 99 2.98 7.24 -3.84
N TYR A 100 3.49 7.67 -2.68
CA TYR A 100 4.82 8.27 -2.59
C TYR A 100 5.75 7.34 -1.81
N ALA A 101 6.96 7.14 -2.34
CA ALA A 101 8.00 6.34 -1.72
C ALA A 101 9.30 7.12 -1.63
N GLN A 102 9.92 7.18 -0.46
CA GLN A 102 11.32 7.56 -0.33
C GLN A 102 12.17 6.31 -0.57
N VAL A 103 13.10 6.35 -1.52
CA VAL A 103 13.96 5.22 -1.87
C VAL A 103 15.43 5.56 -1.65
N TYR A 104 16.24 4.52 -1.48
CA TYR A 104 17.70 4.64 -1.52
C TYR A 104 18.20 4.77 -2.96
N GLY A 105 19.18 5.66 -3.14
CA GLY A 105 19.74 6.00 -4.44
C GLY A 105 18.80 6.87 -5.28
N THR A 106 19.30 7.30 -6.43
CA THR A 106 18.52 8.09 -7.41
C THR A 106 18.42 7.32 -8.72
N PRO A 107 17.21 6.95 -9.18
CA PRO A 107 17.04 6.33 -10.49
C PRO A 107 17.58 7.23 -11.61
N ARG A 108 18.34 6.66 -12.55
CA ARG A 108 18.92 7.44 -13.66
C ARG A 108 17.84 8.03 -14.57
N ALA A 109 16.81 7.25 -14.89
CA ALA A 109 15.68 7.72 -15.68
C ALA A 109 14.68 8.41 -14.76
N GLN A 110 14.17 9.58 -15.16
CA GLN A 110 13.20 10.34 -14.35
C GLN A 110 11.87 9.60 -14.19
N PHE A 111 11.40 8.90 -15.23
CA PHE A 111 10.18 8.09 -15.18
C PHE A 111 10.36 6.74 -15.90
N GLY A 112 9.42 5.82 -15.71
CA GLY A 112 9.39 4.55 -16.42
C GLY A 112 8.52 3.49 -15.75
N TRP A 113 8.27 2.41 -16.49
CA TRP A 113 7.51 1.25 -16.04
C TRP A 113 8.42 0.20 -15.41
N ILE A 114 7.85 -0.54 -14.46
CA ILE A 114 8.40 -1.77 -13.91
C ILE A 114 7.33 -2.84 -14.15
N ASP A 115 7.58 -3.68 -15.15
CA ASP A 115 6.65 -4.69 -15.65
C ASP A 115 7.24 -6.07 -15.36
N SER A 116 6.82 -6.65 -14.23
CA SER A 116 7.27 -7.97 -13.84
C SER A 116 6.16 -8.68 -13.08
N PRO A 117 5.90 -9.96 -13.39
CA PRO A 117 4.99 -10.75 -12.57
C PRO A 117 5.56 -10.91 -11.16
N ILE A 118 4.67 -11.00 -10.18
CA ILE A 118 5.02 -11.18 -8.77
C ILE A 118 4.50 -12.53 -8.28
N PHE A 119 5.37 -13.26 -7.60
CA PHE A 119 5.09 -14.56 -7.01
C PHE A 119 5.19 -14.47 -5.48
N HIS A 120 4.44 -15.32 -4.77
CA HIS A 120 4.76 -15.58 -3.37
C HIS A 120 6.07 -16.37 -3.29
N HIS A 121 6.97 -16.00 -2.39
CA HIS A 121 8.19 -16.77 -2.18
C HIS A 121 7.85 -18.17 -1.65
N ARG A 122 8.53 -19.20 -2.15
CA ARG A 122 8.21 -20.60 -1.80
C ARG A 122 8.54 -20.94 -0.35
N ASP A 123 9.67 -20.44 0.14
CA ASP A 123 10.20 -20.76 1.48
C ASP A 123 9.98 -19.66 2.53
N ASP A 124 9.42 -18.50 2.13
CA ASP A 124 9.21 -17.36 3.02
C ASP A 124 7.81 -16.78 2.79
N SER A 125 6.87 -17.14 3.65
CA SER A 125 5.48 -16.68 3.56
C SER A 125 5.33 -15.17 3.72
N THR A 126 6.32 -14.48 4.28
CA THR A 126 6.30 -13.02 4.45
C THR A 126 6.72 -12.29 3.17
N ARG A 127 7.36 -12.97 2.22
CA ARG A 127 8.05 -12.36 1.08
C ARG A 127 7.37 -12.64 -0.26
N MET A 128 7.52 -11.68 -1.16
CA MET A 128 7.19 -11.81 -2.58
C MET A 128 8.48 -11.76 -3.40
N THR A 129 8.44 -12.33 -4.59
CA THR A 129 9.61 -12.39 -5.48
C THR A 129 9.19 -12.19 -6.94
N LEU A 130 10.11 -11.68 -7.75
CA LEU A 130 9.94 -11.61 -9.21
C LEU A 130 10.53 -12.85 -9.90
N GLU A 131 11.34 -13.62 -9.18
CA GLU A 131 12.00 -14.82 -9.71
C GLU A 131 11.06 -16.02 -9.62
N GLN A 132 10.62 -16.53 -10.76
CA GLN A 132 9.76 -17.73 -10.82
C GLN A 132 10.40 -18.95 -10.14
N SER A 133 11.73 -19.10 -10.23
CA SER A 133 12.48 -20.18 -9.58
C SER A 133 12.42 -20.14 -8.05
N GLN A 134 12.16 -18.97 -7.46
CA GLN A 134 11.94 -18.77 -6.01
C GLN A 134 10.46 -18.64 -5.67
N GLY A 135 9.60 -18.54 -6.68
CA GLY A 135 8.15 -18.39 -6.54
C GLY A 135 7.42 -19.70 -6.34
N ARG A 136 6.20 -19.61 -5.79
CA ARG A 136 5.17 -20.67 -5.81
C ARG A 136 3.87 -20.15 -6.42
N GLY A 137 3.12 -21.05 -7.04
CA GLY A 137 1.86 -20.72 -7.71
C GLY A 137 2.05 -19.93 -9.01
N VAL A 138 0.97 -19.31 -9.47
CA VAL A 138 0.95 -18.49 -10.69
C VAL A 138 1.42 -17.08 -10.37
N GLY A 139 2.27 -16.52 -11.24
CA GLY A 139 2.72 -15.13 -11.14
C GLY A 139 1.58 -14.17 -11.39
N GLN A 140 1.43 -13.17 -10.53
CA GLN A 140 0.42 -12.14 -10.67
C GLN A 140 0.99 -11.03 -11.55
N GLU A 141 0.37 -10.78 -12.70
CA GLU A 141 0.74 -9.66 -13.57
C GLU A 141 0.66 -8.34 -12.79
N SER A 142 1.75 -7.58 -12.85
CA SER A 142 1.92 -6.39 -12.03
C SER A 142 2.72 -5.35 -12.78
N HIS A 143 2.16 -4.14 -12.83
CA HIS A 143 2.73 -3.00 -13.51
C HIS A 143 2.83 -1.83 -12.52
N SER A 144 3.98 -1.18 -12.48
CA SER A 144 4.19 0.01 -11.66
C SER A 144 4.84 1.10 -12.48
N TYR A 145 4.09 2.17 -12.74
CA TYR A 145 4.67 3.38 -13.29
C TYR A 145 5.30 4.19 -12.17
N ARG A 146 6.55 4.60 -12.32
CA ARG A 146 7.23 5.45 -11.35
C ARG A 146 7.76 6.71 -12.01
N GLU A 147 7.73 7.79 -11.25
CA GLU A 147 8.19 9.12 -11.63
C GLU A 147 8.96 9.72 -10.45
N MET A 148 10.15 10.25 -10.71
CA MET A 148 10.96 10.92 -9.71
C MET A 148 10.43 12.33 -9.49
N VAL A 149 10.02 12.60 -8.26
CA VAL A 149 9.51 13.91 -7.82
C VAL A 149 10.66 14.78 -7.33
N GLU A 150 11.60 14.17 -6.60
CA GLU A 150 12.73 14.86 -5.98
C GLU A 150 13.90 13.88 -5.80
N GLY A 151 15.14 14.38 -5.89
CA GLY A 151 16.36 13.63 -5.58
C GLY A 151 17.28 14.46 -4.68
N THR A 152 18.05 13.82 -3.81
CA THR A 152 19.02 14.55 -2.99
C THR A 152 20.23 14.99 -3.83
N PRO A 153 20.89 16.12 -3.50
CA PRO A 153 22.03 16.61 -4.29
C PRO A 153 23.18 15.60 -4.43
N ARG A 154 23.37 14.74 -3.43
CA ARG A 154 24.40 13.69 -3.42
C ARG A 154 23.92 12.35 -3.99
N GLY A 155 22.65 12.27 -4.41
CA GLY A 155 22.07 11.08 -5.03
C GLY A 155 21.79 9.92 -4.08
N GLU A 156 21.88 10.14 -2.76
CA GLU A 156 21.71 9.12 -1.72
C GLU A 156 20.26 8.65 -1.61
N PHE A 157 19.30 9.53 -1.94
CA PHE A 157 17.87 9.23 -1.88
C PHE A 157 17.09 9.92 -3.00
N ALA A 158 15.93 9.37 -3.30
CA ALA A 158 14.93 10.01 -4.15
C ALA A 158 13.52 9.80 -3.60
N ARG A 159 12.64 10.75 -3.87
CA ARG A 159 11.20 10.63 -3.67
C ARG A 159 10.55 10.28 -5.00
N LEU A 160 9.87 9.14 -5.03
CA LEU A 160 9.17 8.65 -6.20
C LEU A 160 7.66 8.75 -5.99
N LYS A 161 6.95 9.22 -7.02
CA LYS A 161 5.53 8.94 -7.21
C LYS A 161 5.42 7.59 -7.90
N VAL A 162 4.59 6.70 -7.39
CA VAL A 162 4.33 5.38 -7.98
C VAL A 162 2.85 5.22 -8.22
N VAL A 163 2.47 4.86 -9.44
CA VAL A 163 1.08 4.61 -9.84
C VAL A 163 0.95 3.13 -10.20
N ILE A 164 -0.07 2.48 -9.62
CA ILE A 164 -0.39 1.08 -9.88
C ILE A 164 -1.88 0.93 -10.23
N GLN A 165 -2.21 -0.04 -11.08
CA GLN A 165 -3.59 -0.42 -11.37
C GLN A 165 -4.00 -1.68 -10.59
N SER A 166 -3.08 -2.65 -10.53
CA SER A 166 -3.24 -3.83 -9.69
C SER A 166 -2.99 -3.50 -8.20
N GLY A 167 -2.98 -4.51 -7.35
CA GLY A 167 -2.79 -4.37 -5.90
C GLY A 167 -2.13 -5.59 -5.30
N THR A 168 -1.19 -6.19 -6.03
CA THR A 168 -0.52 -7.41 -5.58
C THR A 168 0.27 -7.11 -4.30
N ARG A 169 0.30 -8.09 -3.39
CA ARG A 169 1.00 -7.97 -2.11
C ARG A 169 2.43 -7.48 -2.33
N HIS A 170 2.85 -6.50 -1.54
CA HIS A 170 4.20 -5.89 -1.58
C HIS A 170 4.66 -5.38 -2.96
N GLN A 171 3.75 -5.15 -3.93
CA GLN A 171 4.11 -4.83 -5.31
C GLN A 171 5.11 -3.70 -5.46
N ILE A 172 4.81 -2.52 -4.90
CA ILE A 172 5.71 -1.36 -4.97
C ILE A 172 7.06 -1.66 -4.29
N ARG A 173 7.04 -2.37 -3.17
CA ARG A 173 8.23 -2.69 -2.38
C ARG A 173 9.19 -3.59 -3.16
N VAL A 174 8.68 -4.67 -3.75
CA VAL A 174 9.49 -5.62 -4.52
C VAL A 174 9.94 -5.05 -5.87
N HIS A 175 9.08 -4.29 -6.55
CA HIS A 175 9.42 -3.61 -7.81
C HIS A 175 10.52 -2.56 -7.65
N LEU A 176 10.41 -1.69 -6.64
CA LEU A 176 11.44 -0.68 -6.41
C LEU A 176 12.77 -1.30 -5.97
N ALA A 177 12.72 -2.37 -5.16
CA ALA A 177 13.92 -3.11 -4.79
C ALA A 177 14.58 -3.82 -5.99
N SER A 178 13.80 -4.36 -6.94
CA SER A 178 14.35 -5.08 -8.10
C SER A 178 15.12 -4.18 -9.05
N ILE A 179 14.76 -2.89 -9.13
CA ILE A 179 15.52 -1.90 -9.90
C ILE A 179 16.67 -1.26 -9.10
N GLY A 180 16.99 -1.80 -7.91
CA GLY A 180 18.11 -1.35 -7.08
C GLY A 180 17.81 -0.18 -6.15
N HIS A 181 16.55 0.23 -6.03
CA HIS A 181 16.10 1.40 -5.28
C HIS A 181 15.07 1.00 -4.21
N PRO A 182 15.44 0.18 -3.20
CA PRO A 182 14.49 -0.22 -2.17
C PRO A 182 13.99 0.98 -1.36
N ILE A 183 12.79 0.84 -0.83
CA ILE A 183 12.16 1.88 -0.01
C ILE A 183 12.92 2.03 1.31
N VAL A 184 13.09 3.27 1.76
CA VAL A 184 13.73 3.58 3.04
C VAL A 184 12.94 2.94 4.18
N GLY A 185 13.65 2.21 5.04
CA GLY A 185 13.08 1.46 6.17
C GLY A 185 12.48 0.09 5.81
N ASP A 186 12.50 -0.34 4.55
CA ASP A 186 11.99 -1.65 4.17
C ASP A 186 12.95 -2.78 4.57
N ARG A 187 12.70 -3.41 5.72
CA ARG A 187 13.53 -4.50 6.25
C ARG A 187 13.49 -5.78 5.42
N LEU A 188 12.42 -5.99 4.67
CA LEU A 188 12.19 -7.26 3.96
C LEU A 188 12.90 -7.29 2.61
N TYR A 189 12.89 -6.16 1.91
CA TYR A 189 13.45 -6.05 0.55
C TYR A 189 14.81 -5.34 0.50
N MET A 190 15.29 -4.85 1.65
CA MET A 190 16.66 -4.37 1.78
C MET A 190 17.65 -5.55 1.84
N THR A 191 18.56 -5.62 0.86
CA THR A 191 19.60 -6.67 0.81
C THR A 191 20.83 -6.30 1.64
N GLN A 192 21.62 -7.30 2.05
CA GLN A 192 22.87 -7.05 2.79
C GLN A 192 23.86 -6.18 2.01
N GLY A 193 23.94 -6.36 0.68
CA GLY A 193 24.79 -5.54 -0.19
C GLY A 193 24.36 -4.08 -0.19
N LEU A 194 23.06 -3.81 -0.25
CA LEU A 194 22.52 -2.45 -0.19
C LEU A 194 22.70 -1.82 1.21
N ARG A 195 22.56 -2.60 2.29
CA ARG A 195 22.87 -2.12 3.64
C ARG A 195 24.31 -1.66 3.78
N LYS A 196 25.26 -2.45 3.25
CA LYS A 196 26.69 -2.07 3.23
C LYS A 196 26.92 -0.82 2.40
N ARG A 197 26.30 -0.74 1.21
CA ARG A 197 26.43 0.41 0.30
C ARG A 197 26.00 1.74 0.91
N TYR A 198 24.91 1.72 1.68
CA TYR A 198 24.35 2.92 2.31
C TYR A 198 24.69 3.04 3.80
N GLU A 199 25.67 2.26 4.29
CA GLU A 199 26.17 2.29 5.67
C GLU A 199 25.08 2.17 6.74
N ILE A 200 24.06 1.35 6.48
CA ILE A 200 22.89 1.22 7.35
C ILE A 200 23.18 0.25 8.50
N SER A 201 23.51 0.81 9.67
CA SER A 201 23.71 0.08 10.92
C SER A 201 22.40 -0.54 11.44
N GLU A 202 21.33 0.26 11.50
CA GLU A 202 20.00 -0.14 11.93
C GLU A 202 18.93 0.28 10.93
N LEU A 203 17.95 -0.58 10.70
CA LEU A 203 16.81 -0.27 9.85
C LEU A 203 15.67 0.29 10.70
N SER A 204 15.09 1.42 10.29
CA SER A 204 13.83 1.91 10.85
C SER A 204 12.76 0.81 10.84
N SER A 205 11.84 0.83 11.82
CA SER A 205 10.62 0.00 11.80
C SER A 205 9.55 0.58 10.88
N LYS A 206 9.68 1.86 10.51
CA LYS A 206 8.79 2.59 9.61
C LYS A 206 9.38 2.58 8.19
N ILE A 207 8.58 2.09 7.25
CA ILE A 207 8.86 2.24 5.83
C ILE A 207 8.35 3.60 5.33
N GLU A 208 9.12 4.29 4.50
CA GLU A 208 8.72 5.55 3.88
C GLU A 208 7.94 5.29 2.58
N LEU A 209 6.79 4.63 2.72
CA LEU A 209 5.79 4.39 1.67
C LEU A 209 4.42 4.86 2.16
N VAL A 210 3.77 5.72 1.38
CA VAL A 210 2.48 6.33 1.73
C VAL A 210 1.50 6.26 0.55
N SER A 211 0.33 5.66 0.77
CA SER A 211 -0.82 5.75 -0.14
C SER A 211 -1.39 7.16 -0.15
N ALA A 212 -1.50 7.77 -1.34
CA ALA A 212 -1.74 9.20 -1.50
C ALA A 212 -2.99 9.55 -2.32
N GLY A 213 -3.51 8.64 -3.15
CA GLY A 213 -4.70 8.92 -3.95
C GLY A 213 -5.23 7.71 -4.71
N VAL A 214 -6.48 7.84 -5.14
CA VAL A 214 -7.16 6.91 -6.05
C VAL A 214 -7.85 7.72 -7.14
N TYR A 215 -7.75 7.24 -8.38
CA TYR A 215 -8.37 7.83 -9.56
C TYR A 215 -9.11 6.73 -10.32
N PHE A 216 -10.31 7.05 -10.79
CA PHE A 216 -11.16 6.16 -11.58
C PHE A 216 -11.12 6.63 -13.04
N CYS A 217 -10.87 5.71 -13.98
CA CYS A 217 -10.62 5.99 -15.39
C CYS A 217 -11.76 5.54 -16.31
#